data_AF-A0A2H3GPH2-F1
#
_entry.id   AF-A0A2H3GPH2-F1
#
_cell.length_a   1.000
_cell.length_b   1.000
_cell.length_c   1.000
_cell.angle_alpha   90.00
_cell.angle_beta   90.00
_cell.angle_gamma   90.00
#
_symmetry.space_group_name_H-M   'P 1'
#
loop_
_entity.id
_entity.type
_entity.pdbx_description
1 polymer ?
#
loop_
_entity_poly.entity_id
_entity_poly.type
_entity_poly.pdbx_seq_one_letter_code
_entity_poly.pdbx_strand_id
1 'polypeptide(L)'
;MLDMELLHHYSISTALTLSLDLTSGNYFLRSIPQLGFSHTYVLHSVLALASSHVAHLRPESRQYYYDHSRARHTAATSMATPLLSDISAANAIPLFCFSLTTVFIAFGSLRDEDHVPFQASSLIPSWLALFRGLRTILEANNGALFSSPVSFLFKTTEVKRSWEFKQADMRALLEFQGFIKTSTSEEDEQTRQLLLDAFQEVRRALYFFYDGNFGNEVKNRSLFTWMYKISDGFLSLVQQGNRKALCILGFACVLVHQLEYNWWCQGWGIRWIERVYASLDSVHRFWIAWPIKEIGWVPKRETADSKNI
;
A
#
# COMPACT_ATOMS: atom_id res chain seq x y z
N MET A 1 -13.64 -11.65 26.61
CA MET A 1 -14.92 -11.28 25.95
C MET A 1 -14.63 -10.51 24.66
N LEU A 2 -13.95 -9.36 24.72
CA LEU A 2 -13.61 -8.54 23.54
C LEU A 2 -12.97 -9.31 22.37
N ASP A 3 -11.97 -10.18 22.60
CA ASP A 3 -11.34 -10.90 21.48
C ASP A 3 -12.31 -11.84 20.75
N MET A 4 -13.29 -12.42 21.45
CA MET A 4 -14.31 -13.27 20.82
C MET A 4 -15.26 -12.43 19.97
N GLU A 5 -15.65 -11.24 20.46
CA GLU A 5 -16.46 -10.29 19.69
C GLU A 5 -15.71 -9.81 18.44
N LEU A 6 -14.41 -9.52 18.55
CA LEU A 6 -13.57 -9.11 17.43
C LEU A 6 -13.37 -10.24 16.42
N LEU A 7 -13.18 -11.48 16.88
CA LEU A 7 -13.10 -12.64 15.99
C LEU A 7 -14.44 -12.86 15.26
N HIS A 8 -15.56 -12.70 15.97
CA HIS A 8 -16.88 -12.74 15.35
C HIS A 8 -17.04 -11.63 14.30
N HIS A 9 -16.74 -10.38 14.66
CA HIS A 9 -16.75 -9.22 13.75
C HIS A 9 -15.84 -9.42 12.54
N TYR A 10 -14.69 -10.06 12.73
CA TYR A 10 -13.81 -10.44 11.64
C TYR A 10 -14.52 -11.34 10.63
N SER A 11 -15.14 -12.42 11.11
CA SER A 11 -15.80 -13.42 10.28
C SER A 11 -17.04 -12.88 9.57
N ILE A 12 -17.84 -12.02 10.22
CA ILE A 12 -19.11 -11.56 9.62
C ILE A 12 -19.01 -10.20 8.92
N SER A 13 -17.91 -9.47 9.08
CA SER A 13 -17.77 -8.12 8.54
C SER A 13 -16.39 -7.85 7.96
N THR A 14 -15.31 -7.92 8.75
CA THR A 14 -13.98 -7.48 8.26
C THR A 14 -13.49 -8.30 7.08
N ALA A 15 -13.52 -9.63 7.14
CA ALA A 15 -13.01 -10.49 6.07
C ALA A 15 -13.69 -10.25 4.72
N LEU A 16 -14.99 -9.90 4.74
CA LEU A 16 -15.79 -9.61 3.56
C LEU A 16 -15.37 -8.31 2.84
N THR A 17 -14.60 -7.45 3.51
CA THR A 17 -14.09 -6.18 2.95
C THR A 17 -12.70 -6.31 2.32
N LEU A 18 -12.00 -7.43 2.49
CA LEU A 18 -10.59 -7.57 2.10
C LEU A 18 -10.40 -8.02 0.65
N SER A 19 -11.40 -8.71 0.08
CA SER A 19 -11.41 -9.07 -1.32
C SER A 19 -12.84 -9.34 -1.80
N LEU A 20 -13.11 -8.96 -3.06
CA LEU A 20 -14.38 -9.23 -3.72
C LEU A 20 -14.32 -10.50 -4.59
N ASP A 21 -13.12 -11.07 -4.79
CA ASP A 21 -12.95 -12.39 -5.41
C ASP A 21 -13.38 -13.49 -4.43
N LEU A 22 -14.22 -14.42 -4.87
CA LEU A 22 -14.75 -15.50 -4.02
C LEU A 22 -13.65 -16.40 -3.45
N THR A 23 -12.57 -16.64 -4.21
CA THR A 23 -11.49 -17.54 -3.77
C THR A 23 -10.68 -16.87 -2.66
N SER A 24 -10.20 -15.65 -2.91
CA SER A 24 -9.54 -14.81 -1.91
C SER A 24 -10.42 -14.54 -0.70
N GLY A 25 -11.69 -14.16 -0.91
CA GLY A 25 -12.65 -13.89 0.15
C GLY A 25 -12.85 -15.08 1.07
N ASN A 26 -13.02 -16.30 0.52
CA ASN A 26 -13.12 -17.52 1.33
C ASN A 26 -11.84 -17.79 2.12
N TYR A 27 -10.66 -17.49 1.56
CA TYR A 27 -9.39 -17.68 2.25
C TYR A 27 -9.23 -16.72 3.44
N PHE A 28 -9.51 -15.42 3.25
CA PHE A 28 -9.54 -14.45 4.34
C PHE A 28 -10.57 -14.86 5.40
N LEU A 29 -11.76 -15.25 4.98
CA LEU A 29 -12.86 -15.58 5.88
C LEU A 29 -12.60 -16.83 6.74
N ARG A 30 -12.03 -17.89 6.15
CA ARG A 30 -11.95 -19.21 6.79
C ARG A 30 -10.51 -19.61 7.12
N SER A 31 -9.64 -19.59 6.12
CA SER A 31 -8.31 -20.19 6.23
C SER A 31 -7.38 -19.40 7.14
N ILE A 32 -7.38 -18.07 7.07
CA ILE A 32 -6.50 -17.24 7.91
C ILE A 32 -6.86 -17.37 9.41
N PRO A 33 -8.13 -17.24 9.84
CA PRO A 33 -8.50 -17.49 11.24
C PRO A 33 -8.18 -18.90 11.72
N GLN A 34 -8.46 -19.92 10.88
CA GLN A 34 -8.12 -21.31 11.20
C GLN A 34 -6.63 -21.50 11.45
N LEU A 35 -5.80 -20.90 10.60
CA LEU A 35 -4.34 -20.92 10.75
C LEU A 35 -3.90 -20.22 12.04
N GLY A 36 -4.62 -19.16 12.44
CA GLY A 36 -4.42 -18.43 13.69
C GLY A 36 -4.53 -19.29 14.95
N PHE A 37 -5.39 -20.32 14.96
CA PHE A 37 -5.49 -21.21 16.12
C PHE A 37 -4.24 -22.08 16.31
N SER A 38 -3.48 -22.33 15.25
CA SER A 38 -2.18 -23.03 15.32
C SER A 38 -0.99 -22.08 15.43
N HIS A 39 -1.16 -20.81 15.03
CA HIS A 39 -0.12 -19.79 15.01
C HIS A 39 -0.64 -18.50 15.65
N THR A 40 -0.41 -18.35 16.96
CA THR A 40 -0.97 -17.27 17.77
C THR A 40 -0.71 -15.86 17.23
N TYR A 41 0.42 -15.62 16.57
CA TYR A 41 0.73 -14.33 15.96
C TYR A 41 -0.20 -13.99 14.78
N VAL A 42 -0.66 -14.99 14.02
CA VAL A 42 -1.67 -14.80 12.97
C VAL A 42 -3.02 -14.49 13.60
N LEU A 43 -3.40 -15.16 14.69
CA LEU A 43 -4.64 -14.85 15.40
C LEU A 43 -4.62 -13.42 15.96
N HIS A 44 -3.50 -13.00 16.56
CA HIS A 44 -3.36 -11.63 17.05
C HIS A 44 -3.43 -10.59 15.92
N SER A 45 -2.87 -10.83 14.74
CA SER A 45 -3.03 -9.90 13.61
C SER A 45 -4.47 -9.86 13.07
N VAL A 46 -5.18 -11.00 13.04
CA VAL A 46 -6.62 -11.06 12.69
C VAL A 46 -7.45 -10.21 13.65
N LEU A 47 -7.22 -10.36 14.95
CA LEU A 47 -7.91 -9.57 15.98
C LEU A 47 -7.57 -8.08 15.89
N ALA A 48 -6.31 -7.74 15.61
CA ALA A 48 -5.89 -6.37 15.40
C ALA A 48 -6.62 -5.74 14.19
N LEU A 49 -6.62 -6.42 13.04
CA LEU A 49 -7.31 -5.94 11.84
C LEU A 49 -8.82 -5.77 12.08
N ALA A 50 -9.45 -6.70 12.78
CA ALA A 50 -10.85 -6.57 13.16
C ALA A 50 -11.09 -5.36 14.06
N SER A 51 -10.22 -5.14 15.06
CA SER A 51 -10.30 -3.99 15.95
C SER A 51 -10.12 -2.67 15.20
N SER A 52 -9.18 -2.58 14.25
CA SER A 52 -9.03 -1.41 13.37
C SER A 52 -10.29 -1.15 12.53
N HIS A 53 -10.92 -2.20 12.02
CA HIS A 53 -12.17 -2.06 11.27
C HIS A 53 -13.33 -1.58 12.16
N VAL A 54 -13.45 -2.07 13.40
CA VAL A 54 -14.44 -1.56 14.36
C VAL A 54 -14.16 -0.09 14.71
N ALA A 55 -12.90 0.29 14.92
CA ALA A 55 -12.49 1.67 15.20
C ALA A 55 -12.87 2.62 14.04
N HIS A 56 -12.80 2.13 12.80
CA HIS A 56 -13.27 2.84 11.63
C HIS A 56 -14.79 3.08 11.69
N LEU A 57 -15.57 2.02 11.94
CA LEU A 57 -17.03 2.04 11.96
C LEU A 57 -17.65 2.72 13.19
N ARG A 58 -16.91 2.84 14.31
CA ARG A 58 -17.40 3.41 15.58
C ARG A 58 -16.55 4.60 16.02
N PRO A 59 -16.78 5.81 15.45
CA PRO A 59 -16.01 7.01 15.79
C PRO A 59 -16.00 7.33 17.30
N GLU A 60 -17.12 7.12 17.99
CA GLU A 60 -17.31 7.38 19.44
C GLU A 60 -16.34 6.60 20.34
N SER A 61 -15.96 5.37 19.93
CA SER A 61 -15.08 4.48 20.71
C SER A 61 -13.79 4.16 19.96
N ARG A 62 -13.47 4.96 18.95
CA ARG A 62 -12.38 4.71 18.01
C ARG A 62 -11.03 4.51 18.70
N GLN A 63 -10.69 5.39 19.65
CA GLN A 63 -9.42 5.33 20.36
C GLN A 63 -9.23 4.00 21.09
N TYR A 64 -10.27 3.54 21.79
CA TYR A 64 -10.25 2.26 22.50
C TYR A 64 -9.94 1.07 21.57
N TYR A 65 -10.62 0.99 20.43
CA TYR A 65 -10.41 -0.10 19.46
C TYR A 65 -9.08 0.03 18.72
N TYR A 66 -8.57 1.25 18.50
CA TYR A 66 -7.22 1.44 17.97
C TYR A 66 -6.14 1.02 18.96
N ASP A 67 -6.27 1.38 20.23
CA ASP A 67 -5.32 0.95 21.26
C ASP A 67 -5.29 -0.58 21.39
N HIS A 68 -6.44 -1.23 21.32
CA HIS A 68 -6.52 -2.69 21.28
C HIS A 68 -5.90 -3.29 20.00
N SER A 69 -6.16 -2.66 18.85
CA SER A 69 -5.55 -3.08 17.58
C SER A 69 -4.03 -3.03 17.67
N ARG A 70 -3.48 -1.92 18.15
CA ARG A 70 -2.05 -1.70 18.35
C ARG A 70 -1.46 -2.72 19.32
N ALA A 71 -2.08 -2.92 20.48
CA ALA A 71 -1.61 -3.91 21.46
C ALA A 71 -1.55 -5.33 20.87
N ARG A 72 -2.59 -5.73 20.13
CA ARG A 72 -2.63 -7.05 19.45
C ARG A 72 -1.59 -7.16 18.34
N HIS A 73 -1.42 -6.12 17.53
CA HIS A 73 -0.42 -6.10 16.46
C HIS A 73 1.02 -6.11 17.00
N THR A 74 1.30 -5.39 18.10
CA THR A 74 2.60 -5.44 18.79
C THR A 74 2.89 -6.85 19.31
N ALA A 75 1.92 -7.50 19.97
CA ALA A 75 2.07 -8.88 20.42
C ALA A 75 2.34 -9.83 19.24
N ALA A 76 1.55 -9.74 18.17
CA ALA A 76 1.77 -10.52 16.95
C ALA A 76 3.19 -10.34 16.38
N THR A 77 3.63 -9.09 16.28
CA THR A 77 4.95 -8.73 15.74
C THR A 77 6.07 -9.32 16.60
N SER A 78 6.01 -9.18 17.93
CA SER A 78 7.02 -9.74 18.83
C SER A 78 7.19 -11.26 18.71
N MET A 79 6.11 -11.97 18.37
CA MET A 79 6.12 -13.41 18.16
C MET A 79 6.60 -13.81 16.75
N ALA A 80 6.29 -12.98 15.74
CA ALA A 80 6.64 -13.26 14.35
C ALA A 80 8.10 -12.86 14.02
N THR A 81 8.63 -11.79 14.60
CA THR A 81 9.97 -11.27 14.29
C THR A 81 11.09 -12.31 14.41
N PRO A 82 11.15 -13.14 15.47
CA PRO A 82 12.19 -14.18 15.58
C PRO A 82 12.10 -15.26 14.50
N LEU A 83 10.92 -15.46 13.88
CA LEU A 83 10.72 -16.46 12.83
C LEU A 83 11.17 -15.94 11.45
N LEU A 84 11.34 -14.63 11.29
CA LEU A 84 11.75 -14.03 10.01
C LEU A 84 13.22 -14.31 9.66
N SER A 85 14.05 -14.64 10.64
CA SER A 85 15.46 -15.01 10.39
C SER A 85 15.63 -16.40 9.81
N ASP A 86 14.62 -17.27 9.91
CA ASP A 86 14.65 -18.64 9.39
C ASP A 86 13.29 -19.01 8.76
N ILE A 87 13.07 -18.51 7.55
CA ILE A 87 11.85 -18.79 6.78
C ILE A 87 11.96 -20.18 6.16
N SER A 88 11.09 -21.09 6.58
CA SER A 88 11.01 -22.48 6.14
C SER A 88 9.62 -22.82 5.59
N ALA A 89 9.46 -24.02 5.02
CA ALA A 89 8.16 -24.49 4.53
C ALA A 89 7.07 -24.53 5.64
N ALA A 90 7.47 -24.70 6.91
CA ALA A 90 6.54 -24.80 8.03
C ALA A 90 5.95 -23.44 8.44
N ASN A 91 6.71 -22.35 8.32
CA ASN A 91 6.31 -21.03 8.79
C ASN A 91 6.03 -20.02 7.66
N ALA A 92 6.37 -20.32 6.40
CA ALA A 92 6.19 -19.39 5.28
C ALA A 92 4.73 -18.94 5.08
N ILE A 93 3.76 -19.87 5.10
CA ILE A 93 2.34 -19.56 4.91
C ILE A 93 1.80 -18.68 6.06
N PRO A 94 1.98 -19.04 7.35
CA PRO A 94 1.48 -18.21 8.44
C PRO A 94 2.22 -16.86 8.53
N LEU A 95 3.53 -16.79 8.24
CA LEU A 95 4.26 -15.52 8.13
C LEU A 95 3.73 -14.64 7.00
N PHE A 96 3.41 -15.24 5.86
CA PHE A 96 2.77 -14.55 4.74
C PHE A 96 1.39 -13.99 5.14
N CYS A 97 0.55 -14.80 5.79
CA CYS A 97 -0.78 -14.36 6.23
C CYS A 97 -0.72 -13.25 7.29
N PHE A 98 0.21 -13.36 8.25
CA PHE A 98 0.50 -12.32 9.23
C PHE A 98 0.94 -11.01 8.55
N SER A 99 1.85 -11.11 7.58
CA SER A 99 2.39 -9.94 6.87
C SER A 99 1.34 -9.27 5.99
N LEU A 100 0.51 -10.06 5.29
CA LEU A 100 -0.61 -9.55 4.49
C LEU A 100 -1.63 -8.81 5.36
N THR A 101 -1.96 -9.38 6.52
CA THR A 101 -2.86 -8.74 7.51
C THR A 101 -2.25 -7.46 8.05
N THR A 102 -0.93 -7.45 8.31
CA THR A 102 -0.18 -6.27 8.76
C THR A 102 -0.21 -5.14 7.73
N VAL A 103 -0.11 -5.44 6.43
CA VAL A 103 -0.29 -4.43 5.38
C VAL A 103 -1.67 -3.77 5.46
N PHE A 104 -2.75 -4.56 5.60
CA PHE A 104 -4.10 -3.99 5.75
C PHE A 104 -4.26 -3.15 7.02
N ILE A 105 -3.65 -3.56 8.14
CA ILE A 105 -3.65 -2.77 9.38
C ILE A 105 -2.95 -1.43 9.13
N ALA A 106 -1.75 -1.44 8.53
CA ALA A 106 -0.99 -0.23 8.24
C ALA A 106 -1.75 0.73 7.31
N PHE A 107 -2.43 0.21 6.30
CA PHE A 107 -3.39 0.97 5.49
C PHE A 107 -4.53 1.53 6.36
N GLY A 108 -5.22 0.71 7.16
CA GLY A 108 -6.34 1.18 7.99
C GLY A 108 -5.97 2.18 9.11
N SER A 109 -4.68 2.35 9.41
CA SER A 109 -4.16 3.15 10.52
C SER A 109 -3.76 4.58 10.15
N LEU A 110 -4.32 5.18 9.10
CA LEU A 110 -4.01 6.55 8.65
C LEU A 110 -3.96 7.61 9.77
N ARG A 111 -4.79 7.45 10.82
CA ARG A 111 -4.90 8.40 11.94
C ARG A 111 -4.00 8.07 13.13
N ASP A 112 -3.40 6.87 13.16
CA ASP A 112 -2.36 6.53 14.13
C ASP A 112 -1.03 7.23 13.77
N GLU A 113 -0.89 7.77 12.55
CA GLU A 113 0.27 8.58 12.15
C GLU A 113 0.34 9.95 12.82
N ASP A 114 -0.71 10.37 13.54
CA ASP A 114 -0.67 11.57 14.39
C ASP A 114 -0.10 11.26 15.81
N HIS A 115 0.04 9.98 16.19
CA HIS A 115 0.50 9.54 17.54
C HIS A 115 1.65 8.52 17.55
N VAL A 116 1.83 7.76 16.47
CA VAL A 116 3.03 6.98 16.17
C VAL A 116 3.73 7.78 15.08
N PRO A 117 5.01 8.11 15.22
CA PRO A 117 5.72 8.66 14.10
C PRO A 117 5.64 7.60 12.98
N PHE A 118 4.85 7.91 11.94
CA PHE A 118 5.51 8.05 10.66
C PHE A 118 6.86 8.68 10.98
N GLN A 119 8.00 8.02 10.72
CA GLN A 119 9.26 8.77 10.80
C GLN A 119 8.97 10.07 10.08
N ALA A 120 8.95 11.20 10.80
CA ALA A 120 8.23 12.41 10.38
C ALA A 120 8.84 13.01 9.09
N SER A 121 9.82 12.32 8.53
CA SER A 121 10.67 12.54 7.37
C SER A 121 10.49 11.54 6.21
N SER A 122 9.79 10.41 6.33
CA SER A 122 9.76 9.40 5.25
C SER A 122 8.69 9.71 4.20
N LEU A 123 9.02 9.94 2.94
CA LEU A 123 8.00 10.11 1.88
C LEU A 123 7.34 8.78 1.44
N ILE A 124 7.84 7.66 1.98
CA ILE A 124 7.34 6.30 1.73
C ILE A 124 6.35 5.92 2.85
N PRO A 125 5.08 5.64 2.52
CA PRO A 125 4.11 5.19 3.50
C PRO A 125 4.48 3.88 4.18
N SER A 126 4.10 3.71 5.45
CA SER A 126 4.41 2.51 6.24
C SER A 126 3.89 1.23 5.59
N TRP A 127 2.69 1.26 5.01
CA TRP A 127 2.11 0.13 4.28
C TRP A 127 2.94 -0.25 3.04
N LEU A 128 3.58 0.71 2.36
CA LEU A 128 4.41 0.46 1.19
C LEU A 128 5.74 -0.19 1.61
N ALA A 129 6.32 0.28 2.71
CA ALA A 129 7.50 -0.32 3.31
C ALA A 129 7.22 -1.74 3.82
N LEU A 130 6.10 -1.95 4.52
CA LEU A 130 5.69 -3.27 5.01
C LEU A 130 5.39 -4.25 3.86
N PHE A 131 4.86 -3.74 2.74
CA PHE A 131 4.66 -4.55 1.54
C PHE A 131 6.00 -5.09 0.98
N ARG A 132 7.12 -4.39 1.18
CA ARG A 132 8.46 -4.94 0.83
C ARG A 132 8.82 -6.15 1.66
N GLY A 133 8.55 -6.12 2.97
CA GLY A 133 8.73 -7.30 3.83
C GLY A 133 7.86 -8.48 3.38
N LEU A 134 6.62 -8.21 2.97
CA LEU A 134 5.75 -9.23 2.38
C LEU A 134 6.35 -9.83 1.10
N ARG A 135 6.93 -8.99 0.23
CA ARG A 135 7.61 -9.44 -0.99
C ARG A 135 8.82 -10.33 -0.67
N THR A 136 9.63 -9.99 0.32
CA THR A 136 10.74 -10.85 0.76
C THR A 136 10.25 -12.23 1.21
N ILE A 137 9.14 -12.32 1.94
CA ILE A 137 8.55 -13.60 2.35
C ILE A 137 8.00 -14.37 1.13
N LEU A 138 7.40 -13.68 0.17
CA LEU A 138 6.92 -14.29 -1.09
C LEU A 138 8.05 -14.89 -1.92
N GLU A 139 9.18 -14.20 -1.98
CA GLU A 139 10.37 -14.61 -2.73
C GLU A 139 11.24 -15.61 -1.93
N ALA A 140 11.04 -15.69 -0.62
CA ALA A 140 11.70 -16.67 0.23
C ALA A 140 11.29 -18.12 -0.12
N ASN A 141 12.15 -19.06 0.26
CA ASN A 141 11.91 -20.50 0.13
C ASN A 141 11.67 -20.95 -1.34
N ASN A 142 12.43 -20.39 -2.29
CA ASN A 142 12.44 -20.76 -3.71
C ASN A 142 11.05 -20.80 -4.37
N GLY A 143 10.12 -19.96 -3.92
CA GLY A 143 8.78 -19.90 -4.48
C GLY A 143 7.84 -21.03 -4.04
N ALA A 144 8.12 -21.72 -2.93
CA ALA A 144 7.21 -22.72 -2.37
C ALA A 144 5.79 -22.20 -2.14
N LEU A 145 5.63 -20.90 -1.85
CA LEU A 145 4.31 -20.26 -1.71
C LEU A 145 3.49 -20.29 -3.01
N PHE A 146 4.13 -20.26 -4.18
CA PHE A 146 3.47 -20.37 -5.49
C PHE A 146 2.89 -21.77 -5.76
N SER A 147 3.32 -22.78 -4.99
CA SER A 147 2.80 -24.16 -5.05
C SER A 147 1.97 -24.54 -3.82
N SER A 148 1.67 -23.59 -2.95
CA SER A 148 0.99 -23.81 -1.66
C SER A 148 -0.53 -23.57 -1.74
N PRO A 149 -1.30 -23.78 -0.65
CA PRO A 149 -2.71 -23.40 -0.58
C PRO A 149 -2.98 -21.90 -0.82
N VAL A 150 -1.99 -21.00 -0.69
CA VAL A 150 -2.13 -19.58 -1.04
C VAL A 150 -1.82 -19.27 -2.51
N SER A 151 -1.42 -20.27 -3.31
CA SER A 151 -1.03 -20.10 -4.71
C SER A 151 -2.08 -19.41 -5.59
N PHE A 152 -3.36 -19.52 -5.22
CA PHE A 152 -4.45 -18.85 -5.94
C PHE A 152 -4.32 -17.33 -5.94
N LEU A 153 -3.67 -16.74 -4.92
CA LEU A 153 -3.37 -15.30 -4.88
C LEU A 153 -2.43 -14.87 -6.01
N PHE A 154 -1.64 -15.80 -6.55
CA PHE A 154 -0.61 -15.57 -7.57
C PHE A 154 -0.98 -16.14 -8.96
N LYS A 155 -2.16 -16.73 -9.09
CA LYS A 155 -2.68 -17.25 -10.37
C LYS A 155 -2.74 -16.14 -11.43
N THR A 156 -2.71 -16.53 -12.69
CA THR A 156 -2.75 -15.60 -13.83
C THR A 156 -4.10 -14.86 -13.90
N THR A 157 -4.11 -13.66 -13.33
CA THR A 157 -5.23 -12.71 -13.39
C THR A 157 -5.21 -11.89 -14.67
N GLU A 158 -6.31 -11.20 -14.96
CA GLU A 158 -6.37 -10.19 -16.03
C GLU A 158 -5.28 -9.12 -15.85
N VAL A 159 -5.06 -8.67 -14.62
CA VAL A 159 -3.97 -7.75 -14.28
C VAL A 159 -2.63 -8.29 -14.77
N LYS A 160 -2.28 -9.53 -14.41
CA LYS A 160 -1.01 -10.16 -14.80
C LYS A 160 -0.86 -10.34 -16.31
N ARG A 161 -1.95 -10.63 -17.04
CA ARG A 161 -1.92 -10.80 -18.51
C ARG A 161 -1.68 -9.48 -19.24
N SER A 162 -2.26 -8.40 -18.74
CA SER A 162 -2.22 -7.10 -19.40
C SER A 162 -1.03 -6.24 -18.95
N TRP A 163 -0.46 -6.50 -17.76
CA TRP A 163 0.52 -5.62 -17.10
C TRP A 163 1.68 -5.18 -17.99
N GLU A 164 2.29 -6.11 -18.72
CA GLU A 164 3.49 -5.80 -19.50
C GLU A 164 3.18 -5.08 -20.83
N PHE A 165 1.94 -5.14 -21.30
CA PHE A 165 1.53 -4.71 -22.66
C PHE A 165 0.53 -3.55 -22.68
N LYS A 166 -0.04 -3.17 -21.53
CA LYS A 166 -1.04 -2.11 -21.40
C LYS A 166 -0.58 -1.06 -20.42
N GLN A 167 -0.89 0.20 -20.72
CA GLN A 167 -0.54 1.37 -19.92
C GLN A 167 -1.53 2.50 -20.21
N ALA A 168 -1.67 3.43 -19.27
CA ALA A 168 -2.37 4.68 -19.50
C ALA A 168 -1.47 5.69 -20.23
N ASP A 169 -2.00 6.27 -21.30
CA ASP A 169 -1.30 7.20 -22.21
C ASP A 169 -1.97 8.59 -22.26
N MET A 170 -2.57 9.00 -21.15
CA MET A 170 -3.11 10.35 -20.99
C MET A 170 -2.03 11.41 -21.20
N ARG A 171 -2.41 12.57 -21.76
CA ARG A 171 -1.48 13.65 -22.12
C ARG A 171 -0.52 14.04 -20.99
N ALA A 172 -1.01 14.22 -19.77
CA ALA A 172 -0.18 14.59 -18.62
C ALA A 172 0.90 13.54 -18.29
N LEU A 173 0.60 12.24 -18.49
CA LEU A 173 1.55 11.16 -18.28
C LEU A 173 2.65 11.19 -19.35
N LEU A 174 2.27 11.39 -20.61
CA LEU A 174 3.22 11.47 -21.73
C LEU A 174 4.15 12.69 -21.61
N GLU A 175 3.60 13.85 -21.24
CA GLU A 175 4.38 15.08 -21.02
C GLU A 175 5.40 14.90 -19.87
N PHE A 176 4.99 14.30 -18.74
CA PHE A 176 5.91 14.04 -17.64
C PHE A 176 6.96 12.97 -17.99
N GLN A 177 6.61 11.91 -18.74
CA GLN A 177 7.59 10.97 -19.25
C GLN A 177 8.63 11.67 -20.16
N GLY A 178 8.17 12.59 -21.01
CA GLY A 178 9.03 13.44 -21.83
C GLY A 178 9.99 14.25 -20.98
N PHE A 179 9.50 14.89 -19.91
CA PHE A 179 10.33 15.62 -18.96
C PHE A 179 11.41 14.75 -18.30
N ILE A 180 11.10 13.52 -17.89
CA ILE A 180 12.11 12.60 -17.35
C ILE A 180 13.21 12.33 -18.38
N LYS A 181 12.85 12.15 -19.66
CA LYS A 181 13.78 11.85 -20.75
C LYS A 181 14.65 13.04 -21.17
N THR A 182 14.07 14.23 -21.26
CA THR A 182 14.74 15.41 -21.87
C THR A 182 15.37 16.35 -20.86
N SER A 183 15.09 16.20 -19.57
CA SER A 183 15.68 17.04 -18.54
C SER A 183 17.19 16.85 -18.52
N THR A 184 17.92 17.91 -18.87
CA THR A 184 19.39 18.02 -18.94
C THR A 184 20.10 17.99 -17.58
N SER A 185 19.44 17.48 -16.54
CA SER A 185 20.02 17.38 -15.19
C SER A 185 21.21 16.43 -15.19
N GLU A 186 22.18 16.66 -14.29
CA GLU A 186 23.37 15.82 -14.00
C GLU A 186 23.05 14.37 -13.56
N GLU A 187 21.80 13.91 -13.71
CA GLU A 187 21.39 12.55 -13.41
C GLU A 187 22.04 11.58 -14.39
N ASP A 188 22.70 10.55 -13.84
CA ASP A 188 23.25 9.47 -14.65
C ASP A 188 22.15 8.67 -15.38
N GLU A 189 22.57 7.94 -16.41
CA GLU A 189 21.68 7.08 -17.21
C GLU A 189 20.90 6.09 -16.34
N GLN A 190 21.55 5.56 -15.29
CA GLN A 190 20.97 4.56 -14.41
C GLN A 190 19.80 5.12 -13.60
N THR A 191 19.96 6.30 -13.01
CA THR A 191 18.93 7.03 -12.25
C THR A 191 17.75 7.35 -13.15
N ARG A 192 18.02 7.83 -14.37
CA ARG A 192 16.99 8.10 -15.36
C ARG A 192 16.22 6.83 -15.76
N GLN A 193 16.90 5.70 -15.93
CA GLN A 193 16.25 4.44 -16.21
C GLN A 193 15.37 3.97 -15.04
N LEU A 194 15.86 4.07 -13.79
CA LEU A 194 15.07 3.76 -12.60
C LEU A 194 13.78 4.60 -12.50
N LEU A 195 13.86 5.90 -12.83
CA LEU A 195 12.70 6.79 -12.86
C LEU A 195 11.71 6.40 -13.97
N LEU A 196 12.21 6.10 -15.18
CA LEU A 196 11.38 5.68 -16.30
C LEU A 196 10.66 4.36 -16.02
N ASP A 197 11.37 3.37 -15.47
CA ASP A 197 10.80 2.09 -15.10
C ASP A 197 9.73 2.25 -14.01
N ALA A 198 10.02 3.00 -12.94
CA ALA A 198 9.05 3.24 -11.88
C ALA A 198 7.80 3.97 -12.39
N PHE A 199 7.98 4.97 -13.27
CA PHE A 199 6.85 5.67 -13.85
C PHE A 199 6.05 4.79 -14.81
N GLN A 200 6.70 3.89 -15.53
CA GLN A 200 6.06 2.89 -16.37
C GLN A 200 5.15 1.98 -15.54
N GLU A 201 5.58 1.54 -14.35
CA GLU A 201 4.74 0.75 -13.44
C GLU A 201 3.51 1.52 -12.95
N VAL A 202 3.62 2.83 -12.69
CA VAL A 202 2.46 3.68 -12.34
C VAL A 202 1.48 3.77 -13.50
N ARG A 203 1.96 3.96 -14.73
CA ARG A 203 1.10 4.02 -15.93
C ARG A 203 0.39 2.69 -16.21
N ARG A 204 1.08 1.56 -16.01
CA ARG A 204 0.51 0.22 -16.10
C ARG A 204 -0.59 0.00 -15.06
N ALA A 205 -0.41 0.51 -13.85
CA ALA A 205 -1.45 0.47 -12.82
C ALA A 205 -2.66 1.35 -13.20
N LEU A 206 -2.43 2.59 -13.66
CA LEU A 206 -3.47 3.54 -14.04
C LEU A 206 -4.36 3.04 -15.20
N TYR A 207 -3.83 2.19 -16.09
CA TYR A 207 -4.60 1.56 -17.16
C TYR A 207 -5.89 0.90 -16.65
N PHE A 208 -5.84 0.23 -15.49
CA PHE A 208 -7.00 -0.47 -14.92
C PHE A 208 -8.06 0.46 -14.31
N PHE A 209 -7.77 1.76 -14.21
CA PHE A 209 -8.69 2.77 -13.70
C PHE A 209 -9.33 3.58 -14.82
N TYR A 210 -8.61 3.82 -15.92
CA TYR A 210 -9.01 4.77 -16.97
C TYR A 210 -9.26 4.14 -18.35
N ASP A 211 -8.58 3.05 -18.70
CA ASP A 211 -8.56 2.49 -20.06
C ASP A 211 -9.21 1.08 -20.14
N GLY A 212 -10.37 0.95 -19.50
CA GLY A 212 -11.24 -0.23 -19.56
C GLY A 212 -12.31 -0.22 -18.47
N ASN A 213 -13.34 -1.06 -18.63
CA ASN A 213 -14.40 -1.21 -17.62
C ASN A 213 -14.06 -2.34 -16.64
N PHE A 214 -13.11 -2.09 -15.76
CA PHE A 214 -12.66 -3.06 -14.76
C PHE A 214 -13.40 -2.90 -13.43
N GLY A 215 -13.75 -4.04 -12.81
CA GLY A 215 -14.34 -4.06 -11.48
C GLY A 215 -13.34 -3.74 -10.36
N ASN A 216 -13.86 -3.45 -9.17
CA ASN A 216 -13.06 -3.06 -8.00
C ASN A 216 -11.97 -4.08 -7.61
N GLU A 217 -12.21 -5.37 -7.76
CA GLU A 217 -11.20 -6.41 -7.48
C GLU A 217 -9.97 -6.29 -8.38
N VAL A 218 -10.17 -6.01 -9.68
CA VAL A 218 -9.08 -5.82 -10.65
C VAL A 218 -8.28 -4.56 -10.30
N LYS A 219 -8.98 -3.48 -9.93
CA LYS A 219 -8.35 -2.23 -9.47
C LYS A 219 -7.53 -2.44 -8.19
N ASN A 220 -8.07 -3.11 -7.18
CA ASN A 220 -7.34 -3.48 -5.97
C ASN A 220 -6.08 -4.28 -6.29
N ARG A 221 -6.19 -5.30 -7.15
CA ARG A 221 -5.05 -6.11 -7.59
C ARG A 221 -3.99 -5.32 -8.35
N SER A 222 -4.41 -4.30 -9.11
CA SER A 222 -3.47 -3.42 -9.82
C SER A 222 -2.60 -2.61 -8.85
N LEU A 223 -3.16 -2.12 -7.73
CA LEU A 223 -2.40 -1.47 -6.66
C LEU A 223 -1.38 -2.45 -6.03
N PHE A 224 -1.83 -3.64 -5.64
CA PHE A 224 -0.93 -4.65 -5.06
C PHE A 224 0.18 -5.08 -6.02
N THR A 225 -0.14 -5.18 -7.32
CA THR A 225 0.85 -5.51 -8.35
C THR A 225 1.86 -4.37 -8.52
N TRP A 226 1.40 -3.12 -8.55
CA TRP A 226 2.28 -1.95 -8.57
C TRP A 226 3.23 -1.93 -7.36
N MET A 227 2.72 -2.11 -6.14
CA MET A 227 3.53 -2.16 -4.92
C MET A 227 4.58 -3.28 -4.97
N TYR A 228 4.26 -4.41 -5.59
CA TYR A 228 5.20 -5.51 -5.80
C TYR A 228 6.31 -5.15 -6.82
N LYS A 229 5.93 -4.49 -7.92
CA LYS A 229 6.77 -4.24 -9.10
C LYS A 229 7.74 -3.07 -8.95
N ILE A 230 7.39 -2.03 -8.19
CA ILE A 230 8.30 -0.91 -7.97
C ILE A 230 9.64 -1.39 -7.41
N SER A 231 10.75 -0.83 -7.88
CA SER A 231 12.11 -1.29 -7.48
C SER A 231 12.56 -0.67 -6.15
N ASP A 232 13.51 -1.30 -5.48
CA ASP A 232 14.13 -0.71 -4.28
C ASP A 232 15.03 0.48 -4.64
N GLY A 233 15.65 0.45 -5.83
CA GLY A 233 16.41 1.59 -6.37
C GLY A 233 15.55 2.85 -6.51
N PHE A 234 14.31 2.72 -6.99
CA PHE A 234 13.36 3.84 -7.03
C PHE A 234 13.02 4.36 -5.62
N LEU A 235 12.79 3.47 -4.65
CA LEU A 235 12.53 3.89 -3.28
C LEU A 235 13.73 4.59 -2.63
N SER A 236 14.95 4.17 -2.94
CA SER A 236 16.15 4.89 -2.52
C SER A 236 16.19 6.31 -3.07
N LEU A 237 15.80 6.53 -4.33
CA LEU A 237 15.68 7.88 -4.91
C LEU A 237 14.63 8.74 -4.18
N VAL A 238 13.50 8.15 -3.80
CA VAL A 238 12.48 8.82 -2.98
C VAL A 238 13.05 9.25 -1.63
N GLN A 239 13.75 8.34 -0.94
CA GLN A 239 14.37 8.62 0.37
C GLN A 239 15.44 9.72 0.28
N GLN A 240 16.15 9.79 -0.85
CA GLN A 240 17.14 10.84 -1.14
C GLN A 240 16.49 12.18 -1.55
N GLY A 241 15.16 12.26 -1.65
CA GLY A 241 14.45 13.46 -2.04
C GLY A 241 14.58 13.80 -3.53
N ASN A 242 14.88 12.82 -4.39
CA ASN A 242 14.91 13.05 -5.84
C ASN A 242 13.54 13.56 -6.31
N ARG A 243 13.52 14.77 -6.86
CA ARG A 243 12.28 15.50 -7.14
C ARG A 243 11.43 14.82 -8.21
N LYS A 244 12.04 14.18 -9.22
CA LYS A 244 11.32 13.39 -10.23
C LYS A 244 10.72 12.14 -9.61
N ALA A 245 11.44 11.46 -8.71
CA ALA A 245 10.91 10.32 -7.97
C ALA A 245 9.71 10.71 -7.10
N LEU A 246 9.76 11.88 -6.46
CA LEU A 246 8.65 12.43 -5.71
C LEU A 246 7.45 12.79 -6.60
N CYS A 247 7.68 13.34 -7.80
CA CYS A 247 6.60 13.53 -8.76
C CYS A 247 5.95 12.20 -9.14
N ILE A 248 6.72 11.12 -9.37
CA ILE A 248 6.19 9.77 -9.64
C ILE A 248 5.30 9.28 -8.49
N LEU A 249 5.71 9.52 -7.23
CA LEU A 249 4.85 9.24 -6.07
C LEU A 249 3.57 10.08 -6.08
N GLY A 250 3.64 11.33 -6.52
CA GLY A 250 2.46 12.17 -6.73
C GLY A 250 1.46 11.53 -7.70
N PHE A 251 1.92 10.95 -8.81
CA PHE A 251 1.06 10.16 -9.70
C PHE A 251 0.52 8.88 -9.03
N ALA A 252 1.33 8.18 -8.23
CA ALA A 252 0.88 7.00 -7.49
C ALA A 252 -0.20 7.31 -6.44
N CYS A 253 -0.26 8.54 -5.92
CA CYS A 253 -1.32 8.97 -5.00
C CYS A 253 -2.71 8.84 -5.64
N VAL A 254 -2.82 8.99 -6.97
CA VAL A 254 -4.09 8.80 -7.70
C VAL A 254 -4.56 7.35 -7.59
N LEU A 255 -3.66 6.36 -7.68
CA LEU A 255 -4.01 4.94 -7.54
C LEU A 255 -4.67 4.66 -6.19
N VAL A 256 -4.10 5.23 -5.13
CA VAL A 256 -4.59 5.06 -3.76
C VAL A 256 -5.90 5.80 -3.55
N HIS A 257 -6.02 7.03 -4.06
CA HIS A 257 -7.26 7.81 -3.97
C HIS A 257 -8.45 7.13 -4.66
N GLN A 258 -8.21 6.52 -5.82
CA GLN A 258 -9.25 5.78 -6.57
C GLN A 258 -9.76 4.53 -5.82
N LEU A 259 -9.08 4.13 -4.74
CA LEU A 259 -9.42 2.95 -3.93
C LEU A 259 -10.04 3.31 -2.57
N GLU A 260 -10.40 4.57 -2.33
CA GLU A 260 -11.02 5.03 -1.07
C GLU A 260 -12.42 4.44 -0.81
N TYR A 261 -13.04 3.74 -1.76
CA TYR A 261 -14.21 2.91 -1.46
C TYR A 261 -13.89 1.75 -0.50
N ASN A 262 -12.61 1.36 -0.38
CA ASN A 262 -12.16 0.44 0.64
C ASN A 262 -11.85 1.21 1.94
N TRP A 263 -12.44 0.81 3.07
CA TRP A 263 -12.25 1.49 4.36
C TRP A 263 -10.78 1.63 4.76
N TRP A 264 -9.95 0.64 4.42
CA TRP A 264 -8.52 0.63 4.74
C TRP A 264 -7.71 1.60 3.86
N CYS A 265 -8.26 2.08 2.75
CA CYS A 265 -7.58 3.03 1.85
C CYS A 265 -8.04 4.49 2.03
N GLN A 266 -9.13 4.71 2.78
CA GLN A 266 -9.76 6.02 2.92
C GLN A 266 -8.82 7.11 3.44
N GLY A 267 -8.79 8.24 2.73
CA GLY A 267 -8.04 9.44 3.10
C GLY A 267 -6.54 9.41 2.78
N TRP A 268 -5.99 8.28 2.36
CA TRP A 268 -4.56 8.18 2.04
C TRP A 268 -4.16 8.99 0.82
N GLY A 269 -4.99 9.02 -0.22
CA GLY A 269 -4.66 9.74 -1.45
C GLY A 269 -4.35 11.22 -1.17
N ILE A 270 -5.23 11.87 -0.41
CA ILE A 270 -5.09 13.27 0.00
C ILE A 270 -3.90 13.48 0.93
N ARG A 271 -3.77 12.67 1.99
CA ARG A 271 -2.68 12.81 2.97
C ARG A 271 -1.31 12.60 2.33
N TRP A 272 -1.22 11.67 1.38
CA TRP A 272 0.03 11.37 0.70
C TRP A 272 0.42 12.47 -0.29
N ILE A 273 -0.53 12.95 -1.10
CA ILE A 273 -0.23 14.04 -2.05
C ILE A 273 0.12 15.35 -1.33
N GLU A 274 -0.49 15.64 -0.16
CA GLU A 274 -0.13 16.81 0.66
C GLU A 274 1.35 16.76 1.08
N ARG A 275 1.83 15.60 1.53
CA ARG A 275 3.25 15.42 1.92
C ARG A 275 4.18 15.50 0.72
N VAL A 276 3.85 14.84 -0.38
CA VAL A 276 4.63 14.91 -1.63
C VAL A 276 4.75 16.36 -2.10
N TYR A 277 3.63 17.09 -2.14
CA TYR A 277 3.59 18.50 -2.54
C TYR A 277 4.46 19.39 -1.64
N ALA A 278 4.39 19.19 -0.31
CA ALA A 278 5.18 19.95 0.65
C ALA A 278 6.70 19.74 0.46
N SER A 279 7.13 18.58 -0.03
CA SER A 279 8.54 18.26 -0.30
C SER A 279 9.04 18.67 -1.68
N LEU A 280 8.16 19.18 -2.55
CA LEU A 280 8.52 19.61 -3.91
C LEU A 280 8.71 21.12 -4.00
N ASP A 281 9.62 21.56 -4.87
CA ASP A 281 9.75 22.97 -5.28
C ASP A 281 8.66 23.39 -6.28
N SER A 282 8.58 24.69 -6.58
CA SER A 282 7.56 25.24 -7.49
C SER A 282 7.58 24.64 -8.90
N VAL A 283 8.77 24.29 -9.42
CA VAL A 283 8.92 23.69 -10.76
C VAL A 283 8.36 22.28 -10.78
N HIS A 284 8.63 21.48 -9.75
CA HIS A 284 8.17 20.10 -9.68
C HIS A 284 6.70 19.99 -9.26
N ARG A 285 6.20 20.94 -8.47
CA ARG A 285 4.76 21.06 -8.16
C ARG A 285 3.90 21.21 -9.43
N PHE A 286 4.42 21.81 -10.49
CA PHE A 286 3.74 21.86 -11.79
C PHE A 286 3.47 20.47 -12.37
N TRP A 287 4.44 19.55 -12.26
CA TRP A 287 4.33 18.21 -12.82
C TRP A 287 3.33 17.30 -12.10
N ILE A 288 2.99 17.63 -10.85
CA ILE A 288 1.93 16.94 -10.09
C ILE A 288 0.58 17.69 -10.13
N ALA A 289 0.40 18.68 -11.01
CA ALA A 289 -0.88 19.38 -11.14
C ALA A 289 -2.02 18.46 -11.60
N TRP A 290 -1.75 17.51 -12.52
CA TRP A 290 -2.76 16.52 -12.93
C TRP A 290 -3.17 15.61 -11.77
N PRO A 291 -2.25 14.95 -11.04
CA PRO A 291 -2.60 14.18 -9.84
C PRO A 291 -3.43 14.96 -8.82
N ILE A 292 -3.07 16.22 -8.53
CA ILE A 292 -3.80 17.09 -7.60
C ILE A 292 -5.25 17.29 -8.05
N LYS A 293 -5.44 17.55 -9.34
CA LYS A 293 -6.77 17.73 -9.94
C LYS A 293 -7.59 16.44 -9.87
N GLU A 294 -7.00 15.29 -10.21
CA GLU A 294 -7.68 13.99 -10.16
C GLU A 294 -8.11 13.60 -8.74
N ILE A 295 -7.30 13.95 -7.73
CA ILE A 295 -7.60 13.72 -6.31
C ILE A 295 -8.63 14.74 -5.78
N GLY A 296 -8.85 15.86 -6.49
CA GLY A 296 -9.69 16.94 -6.00
C GLY A 296 -9.12 17.65 -4.77
N TRP A 297 -7.80 17.58 -4.56
CA TRP A 297 -7.13 18.25 -3.44
C TRP A 297 -6.75 19.69 -3.82
N VAL A 298 -6.81 20.60 -2.86
CA VAL A 298 -6.42 22.01 -3.04
C VAL A 298 -5.28 22.33 -2.08
N PRO A 299 -4.08 22.70 -2.58
CA PRO A 299 -2.99 23.14 -1.73
C PRO A 299 -3.40 24.34 -0.87
N LYS A 300 -3.09 24.31 0.43
CA LYS A 300 -3.25 25.48 1.30
C LYS A 300 -2.36 26.60 0.75
N ARG A 301 -2.91 27.82 0.63
CA ARG A 301 -2.12 28.98 0.22
C ARG A 301 -0.98 29.17 1.22
N GLU A 302 0.26 29.19 0.75
CA GLU A 302 1.39 29.68 1.54
C GLU A 302 1.12 31.16 1.84
N THR A 303 0.65 31.47 3.05
CA THR A 303 0.60 32.85 3.54
C THR A 303 2.03 33.35 3.64
N ALA A 304 2.33 34.48 3.00
CA ALA A 304 3.68 35.01 2.81
C ALA A 304 4.42 35.46 4.10
N ASP A 305 3.89 35.15 5.28
CA ASP A 305 4.36 35.70 6.56
C ASP A 305 5.48 34.91 7.25
N SER A 306 5.94 33.78 6.69
CA SER A 306 7.00 32.97 7.31
C SER A 306 8.40 33.14 6.71
N LYS A 307 8.62 34.15 5.85
CA LYS A 307 9.97 34.48 5.33
C LYS A 307 10.70 35.60 6.08
N ASN A 308 10.16 36.11 7.19
CA ASN A 308 10.83 37.12 8.01
C ASN A 308 10.80 36.75 9.50
N ILE A 309 11.58 35.74 9.92
CA ILE A 309 12.25 35.69 11.23
C ILE A 309 13.59 34.97 11.07
#